data_AF-A0A7T2S9E1-F1
#
_entry.id   AF-A0A7T2S9E1-F1
#
_cell.length_a   1.000
_cell.length_b   1.000
_cell.length_c   1.000
_cell.angle_alpha   90.00
_cell.angle_beta   90.00
_cell.angle_gamma   90.00
#
_symmetry.space_group_name_H-M   'P 1'
#
loop_
_entity.id
_entity.type
_entity.pdbx_description
1 polymer ?
#
loop_
_entity_poly.entity_id
_entity_poly.type
_entity_poly.pdbx_seq_one_letter_code
_entity_poly.pdbx_strand_id
1 'polypeptide(L)'
;MEHQGPAAAAQTAIAPEGRGAAGSTPKALQSQALHVHTDHLGTPRELNNDAYGHIVWAASYKAWGATASIDHPAVLQTVRRGNTLPQHWVEQDQGSRPEQHLRFQGQYFDVETGLHYNRFRYYDPDVGRFAS
;
A
#
# COMPACT_ATOMS: atom_id res chain seq x y z
N MET A 1 29.12 -27.03 -47.79
CA MET A 1 28.07 -27.02 -46.75
C MET A 1 28.67 -26.29 -45.56
N GLU A 2 28.69 -24.96 -45.55
CA GLU A 2 27.52 -24.09 -45.27
C GLU A 2 26.91 -24.52 -43.93
N HIS A 3 27.02 -23.76 -42.84
CA HIS A 3 26.50 -22.40 -42.71
C HIS A 3 27.29 -21.56 -41.70
N GLN A 4 27.72 -20.38 -42.15
CA GLN A 4 27.94 -19.20 -41.29
C GLN A 4 26.57 -18.67 -40.87
N GLY A 5 26.36 -18.47 -39.56
CA GLY A 5 25.26 -17.68 -39.00
C GLY A 5 25.73 -16.23 -38.79
N PRO A 6 24.89 -15.21 -39.07
CA PRO A 6 25.35 -13.83 -39.16
C PRO A 6 25.60 -13.17 -37.79
N ALA A 7 26.70 -12.43 -37.71
CA ALA A 7 26.94 -11.40 -36.71
C ALA A 7 26.00 -10.21 -36.98
N ALA A 8 25.14 -9.89 -36.02
CA ALA A 8 24.29 -8.70 -36.07
C ALA A 8 24.91 -7.58 -35.22
N ALA A 9 24.98 -6.41 -35.84
CA ALA A 9 25.82 -5.27 -35.51
C ALA A 9 25.58 -4.66 -34.12
N ALA A 10 26.69 -4.27 -33.48
CA ALA A 10 26.70 -3.27 -32.43
C ALA A 10 26.21 -1.93 -33.01
N GLN A 11 25.08 -1.44 -32.52
CA GLN A 11 24.52 -0.16 -32.94
C GLN A 11 25.06 0.93 -32.01
N THR A 12 26.12 1.60 -32.45
CA THR A 12 26.64 2.84 -31.86
C THR A 12 25.59 3.94 -32.01
N ALA A 13 24.90 4.29 -30.92
CA ALA A 13 24.04 5.46 -30.88
C ALA A 13 24.91 6.72 -30.72
N ILE A 14 24.85 7.59 -31.72
CA ILE A 14 25.51 8.90 -31.76
C ILE A 14 24.60 9.88 -30.99
N ALA A 15 25.12 10.53 -29.95
CA ALA A 15 24.37 11.49 -29.15
C ALA A 15 24.22 12.83 -29.91
N PRO A 16 23.04 13.47 -29.92
CA PRO A 16 22.95 14.87 -30.27
C PRO A 16 23.27 15.73 -29.05
N GLU A 17 24.28 16.60 -29.18
CA GLU A 17 24.55 17.65 -28.21
C GLU A 17 23.40 18.65 -28.22
N GLY A 18 22.68 18.74 -27.09
CA GLY A 18 21.56 19.64 -26.88
C GLY A 18 21.50 20.06 -25.43
N ARG A 19 21.98 21.27 -25.15
CA ARG A 19 21.95 21.93 -23.84
C ARG A 19 20.49 22.28 -23.48
N GLY A 20 19.92 21.66 -22.46
CA GLY A 20 18.58 22.03 -21.97
C GLY A 20 18.07 21.18 -20.81
N ALA A 21 17.81 21.84 -19.67
CA ALA A 21 17.00 21.45 -18.51
C ALA A 21 17.13 20.01 -17.97
N ALA A 22 17.58 19.90 -16.71
CA ALA A 22 17.45 18.69 -15.90
C ALA A 22 15.96 18.35 -15.69
N GLY A 23 15.35 17.67 -16.66
CA GLY A 23 14.04 17.04 -16.49
C GLY A 23 14.21 15.88 -15.54
N SER A 24 13.55 15.95 -14.37
CA SER A 24 13.46 14.81 -13.47
C SER A 24 12.87 13.63 -14.23
N THR A 25 13.61 12.54 -14.34
CA THR A 25 13.11 11.30 -14.92
C THR A 25 11.83 10.91 -14.16
N PRO A 26 10.70 10.66 -14.84
CA PRO A 26 9.46 10.33 -14.14
C PRO A 26 9.68 9.06 -13.30
N LYS A 27 9.39 9.17 -12.00
CA LYS A 27 9.44 8.02 -11.08
C LYS A 27 8.44 6.98 -11.57
N ALA A 28 8.90 5.76 -11.82
CA ALA A 28 8.02 4.66 -12.20
C ALA A 28 6.91 4.49 -11.16
N LEU A 29 5.66 4.44 -11.60
CA LEU A 29 4.52 4.15 -10.73
C LEU A 29 4.63 2.70 -10.23
N GLN A 30 4.52 2.53 -8.92
CA GLN A 30 4.50 1.22 -8.27
C GLN A 30 3.07 0.96 -7.79
N SER A 31 2.57 -0.25 -8.02
CA SER A 31 1.30 -0.71 -7.47
C SER A 31 1.52 -1.90 -6.57
N GLN A 32 0.68 -2.03 -5.55
CA GLN A 32 0.67 -3.17 -4.64
C GLN A 32 -0.76 -3.64 -4.43
N ALA A 33 -0.97 -4.95 -4.46
CA ALA A 33 -2.22 -5.56 -4.06
C ALA A 33 -2.20 -5.87 -2.56
N LEU A 34 -3.26 -5.47 -1.86
CA LEU A 34 -3.53 -5.79 -0.47
C LEU A 34 -4.87 -6.53 -0.40
N HIS A 35 -4.93 -7.59 0.42
CA HIS A 35 -6.19 -8.28 0.69
C HIS A 35 -6.75 -7.80 2.03
N VAL A 36 -8.06 -7.58 2.08
CA VAL A 36 -8.76 -7.07 3.26
C VAL A 36 -9.41 -8.23 3.98
N HIS A 37 -9.10 -8.40 5.26
CA HIS A 37 -9.77 -9.37 6.14
C HIS A 37 -10.75 -8.64 7.03
N THR A 38 -11.98 -9.13 7.06
CA THR A 38 -13.06 -8.53 7.85
C THR A 38 -13.54 -9.49 8.95
N ASP A 39 -14.10 -8.93 10.02
CA ASP A 39 -14.92 -9.72 10.94
C ASP A 39 -16.31 -10.05 10.34
N HIS A 40 -17.17 -10.71 11.13
CA HIS A 40 -18.52 -11.10 10.73
C HIS A 40 -19.48 -9.92 10.48
N LEU A 41 -19.12 -8.70 10.90
CA LEU A 41 -19.88 -7.47 10.64
C LEU A 41 -19.35 -6.72 9.40
N GLY A 42 -18.34 -7.27 8.73
CA GLY A 42 -17.67 -6.63 7.59
C GLY A 42 -16.70 -5.52 8.00
N THR A 43 -16.33 -5.42 9.29
CA THR A 43 -15.34 -4.43 9.75
C THR A 43 -13.94 -4.88 9.31
N PRO A 44 -13.15 -4.07 8.59
CA PRO A 44 -11.78 -4.40 8.25
C PRO A 44 -10.95 -4.60 9.52
N ARG A 45 -10.33 -5.76 9.70
CA ARG A 45 -9.48 -6.07 10.85
C ARG A 45 -8.01 -6.09 10.49
N GLU A 46 -7.69 -6.60 9.30
CA GLU A 46 -6.31 -6.78 8.85
C GLU A 46 -6.20 -6.52 7.35
N LEU A 47 -5.06 -5.95 6.93
CA LEU A 47 -4.61 -5.94 5.55
C LEU A 47 -3.34 -6.77 5.45
N ASN A 48 -3.26 -7.65 4.46
CA ASN A 48 -2.03 -8.38 4.15
C ASN A 48 -1.55 -8.12 2.71
N ASN A 49 -0.23 -8.15 2.54
CA ASN A 49 0.36 -8.00 1.21
C ASN A 49 0.26 -9.29 0.40
N ASP A 50 0.17 -9.15 -0.93
CA ASP A 50 0.07 -10.29 -1.84
C ASP A 50 1.37 -11.13 -1.90
N ALA A 51 2.53 -10.47 -1.86
CA ALA A 51 3.82 -11.12 -2.09
C ALA A 51 4.19 -12.21 -1.05
N TYR A 52 3.82 -12.00 0.21
CA TYR A 52 4.24 -12.87 1.31
C TYR A 52 3.13 -13.14 2.34
N GLY A 53 1.95 -12.53 2.18
CA GLY A 53 0.85 -12.65 3.15
C GLY A 53 1.11 -11.96 4.48
N HIS A 54 2.12 -11.09 4.58
CA HIS A 54 2.40 -10.36 5.82
C HIS A 54 1.30 -9.36 6.10
N ILE A 55 0.85 -9.31 7.35
CA ILE A 55 -0.01 -8.23 7.84
C ILE A 55 0.80 -6.94 7.70
N VAL A 56 0.21 -5.94 7.06
CA VAL A 56 0.81 -4.61 6.87
C VAL A 56 0.07 -3.54 7.67
N TRP A 57 -1.17 -3.83 8.05
CA TRP A 57 -2.02 -2.97 8.86
C TRP A 57 -3.00 -3.87 9.61
N ALA A 58 -3.21 -3.59 10.89
CA ALA A 58 -4.21 -4.26 11.71
C ALA A 58 -4.91 -3.23 12.60
N ALA A 59 -6.22 -3.41 12.82
CA ALA A 59 -6.97 -2.56 13.72
C ALA A 59 -7.80 -3.35 14.72
N SER A 60 -7.95 -2.76 15.89
CA SER A 60 -8.93 -3.16 16.88
C SER A 60 -9.98 -2.07 17.06
N TYR A 61 -11.23 -2.47 17.31
CA TYR A 61 -12.35 -1.57 17.48
C TYR A 61 -13.09 -1.84 18.78
N LYS A 62 -13.63 -0.79 19.38
CA LYS A 62 -14.60 -0.89 20.49
C LYS A 62 -15.93 -1.44 19.97
N ALA A 63 -16.84 -1.78 20.89
CA ALA A 63 -18.13 -2.39 20.56
C ALA A 63 -18.98 -1.59 19.55
N TRP A 64 -18.88 -0.25 19.56
CA TRP A 64 -19.60 0.65 18.66
C TRP A 64 -18.76 1.13 17.48
N GLY A 65 -17.64 0.46 17.19
CA GLY A 65 -16.82 0.70 16.01
C GLY A 65 -15.82 1.84 16.12
N ALA A 66 -15.66 2.48 17.28
CA ALA A 66 -14.58 3.43 17.50
C ALA A 66 -13.23 2.69 17.45
N THR A 67 -12.28 3.21 16.69
CA THR A 67 -10.94 2.63 16.59
C THR A 67 -10.25 2.65 17.96
N ALA A 68 -9.84 1.48 18.43
CA ALA A 68 -9.12 1.31 19.69
C ALA A 68 -7.60 1.30 19.48
N SER A 69 -7.11 0.62 18.43
CA SER A 69 -5.71 0.66 18.01
C SER A 69 -5.59 0.46 16.50
N ILE A 70 -4.51 1.00 15.93
CA ILE A 70 -4.01 0.67 14.59
C ILE A 70 -2.54 0.33 14.72
N ASP A 71 -2.18 -0.86 14.28
CA ASP A 71 -0.85 -1.43 14.37
C ASP A 71 -0.28 -1.68 12.96
N HIS A 72 1.02 -1.41 12.80
CA HIS A 72 1.76 -1.63 11.56
C HIS A 72 2.95 -2.54 11.86
N PRO A 73 2.72 -3.87 11.84
CA PRO A 73 3.77 -4.81 12.24
C PRO A 73 4.93 -4.81 11.24
N ALA A 74 6.09 -5.29 11.68
CA ALA A 74 7.25 -5.42 10.83
C ALA A 74 6.97 -6.39 9.66
N VAL A 75 7.53 -6.10 8.49
CA VAL A 75 7.37 -6.91 7.28
C VAL A 75 8.72 -7.44 6.82
N LEU A 76 8.72 -8.59 6.17
CA LEU A 76 9.94 -9.12 5.56
C LEU A 76 10.25 -8.32 4.30
N GLN A 77 11.42 -7.69 4.27
CA GLN A 77 11.93 -7.00 3.08
C GLN A 77 13.15 -7.73 2.53
N THR A 78 13.24 -7.77 1.20
CA THR A 78 14.46 -8.21 0.51
C THR A 78 15.23 -6.98 0.08
N VAL A 79 16.42 -6.78 0.64
CA VAL A 79 17.27 -5.62 0.30
C VAL A 79 18.46 -6.11 -0.50
N ARG A 80 18.58 -5.66 -1.75
CA ARG A 80 19.74 -6.01 -2.59
C ARG A 80 21.00 -5.33 -2.01
N ARG A 81 21.98 -6.15 -1.62
CA ARG A 81 23.32 -5.70 -1.21
C ARG A 81 24.37 -6.39 -2.09
N GLY A 82 24.84 -5.67 -3.11
CA GLY A 82 25.72 -6.23 -4.15
C GLY A 82 25.04 -7.40 -4.87
N ASN A 83 25.66 -8.58 -4.79
CA ASN A 83 25.15 -9.83 -5.38
C ASN A 83 24.32 -10.68 -4.41
N THR A 84 24.08 -10.21 -3.19
CA THR A 84 23.28 -10.94 -2.18
C THR A 84 21.91 -10.30 -2.02
N LEU A 85 20.88 -11.13 -1.81
CA LEU A 85 19.51 -10.73 -1.50
C LEU A 85 19.13 -11.16 -0.08
N PRO A 86 19.73 -10.58 0.98
CA PRO A 86 19.34 -10.89 2.35
C PRO A 86 17.89 -10.47 2.62
N GLN A 87 17.21 -11.27 3.43
CA GLN A 87 15.87 -10.99 3.96
C GLN A 87 15.99 -10.55 5.43
N HIS A 88 15.25 -9.51 5.81
CA HIS A 88 15.21 -9.02 7.19
C HIS A 88 13.83 -8.47 7.52
N TRP A 89 13.43 -8.62 8.77
CA TRP A 89 12.23 -7.98 9.31
C TRP A 89 12.53 -6.51 9.53
N VAL A 90 11.71 -5.65 8.94
CA VAL A 90 11.86 -4.20 9.04
C VAL A 90 10.55 -3.57 9.48
N GLU A 91 10.67 -2.53 10.31
CA GLU A 91 9.54 -1.65 10.56
C GLU A 91 9.16 -0.92 9.27
N GLN A 92 7.86 -0.74 9.07
CA GLN A 92 7.36 -0.04 7.90
C GLN A 92 7.61 1.47 8.02
N ASP A 93 8.24 2.04 6.99
CA ASP A 93 8.37 3.49 6.83
C ASP A 93 7.00 4.16 6.88
N GLN A 94 6.89 5.29 7.56
CA GLN A 94 5.60 5.98 7.75
C GLN A 94 4.88 6.27 6.42
N GLY A 95 5.62 6.71 5.39
CA GLY A 95 5.03 7.01 4.07
C GLY A 95 4.65 5.78 3.23
N SER A 96 4.99 4.57 3.68
CA SER A 96 4.63 3.31 3.01
C SER A 96 3.54 2.54 3.74
N ARG A 97 3.12 3.00 4.92
CA ARG A 97 2.04 2.38 5.70
C ARG A 97 0.72 2.57 4.97
N PRO A 98 -0.01 1.49 4.68
CA PRO A 98 -1.29 1.62 4.02
C PRO A 98 -2.33 2.20 4.99
N GLU A 99 -3.22 3.02 4.45
CA GLU A 99 -4.37 3.56 5.18
C GLU A 99 -5.64 2.76 4.82
N GLN A 100 -6.50 2.54 5.82
CA GLN A 100 -7.79 1.90 5.65
C GLN A 100 -8.87 2.69 6.37
N HIS A 101 -9.77 3.29 5.59
CA HIS A 101 -10.85 4.15 6.08
C HIS A 101 -12.24 3.51 6.03
N LEU A 102 -12.37 2.30 5.47
CA LEU A 102 -13.61 1.53 5.57
C LEU A 102 -13.87 1.10 7.02
N ARG A 103 -15.14 1.12 7.40
CA ARG A 103 -15.67 0.75 8.72
C ARG A 103 -16.86 -0.21 8.55
N PHE A 104 -17.34 -0.77 9.65
CA PHE A 104 -18.46 -1.71 9.65
C PHE A 104 -19.70 -1.10 8.96
N GLN A 105 -20.51 -1.94 8.30
CA GLN A 105 -21.68 -1.52 7.48
C GLN A 105 -21.34 -0.64 6.26
N GLY A 106 -20.13 -0.74 5.71
CA GLY A 106 -19.73 0.02 4.51
C GLY A 106 -19.63 1.53 4.74
N GLN A 107 -19.46 1.94 6.00
CA GLN A 107 -19.24 3.34 6.36
C GLN A 107 -17.80 3.74 6.02
N TYR A 108 -17.60 5.00 5.68
CA TYR A 108 -16.29 5.59 5.45
C TYR A 108 -15.92 6.50 6.61
N PHE A 109 -14.71 6.34 7.15
CA PHE A 109 -14.17 7.22 8.18
C PHE A 109 -13.80 8.56 7.59
N ASP A 110 -14.48 9.61 8.04
CA ASP A 110 -14.12 10.97 7.74
C ASP A 110 -13.10 11.48 8.77
N VAL A 111 -11.87 11.69 8.30
CA VAL A 111 -10.74 12.12 9.13
C VAL A 111 -10.96 13.55 9.67
N GLU A 112 -11.71 14.40 8.96
CA GLU A 112 -11.93 15.79 9.40
C GLU A 112 -12.84 15.86 10.61
N THR A 113 -13.91 15.05 10.62
CA THR A 113 -14.92 15.07 11.69
C THR A 113 -14.75 13.98 12.73
N GLY A 114 -14.00 12.91 12.42
CA GLY A 114 -13.94 11.69 13.22
C GLY A 114 -15.19 10.82 13.12
N LEU A 115 -16.21 11.24 12.35
CA LEU A 115 -17.46 10.51 12.18
C LEU A 115 -17.36 9.48 11.06
N HIS A 116 -18.26 8.51 11.09
CA HIS A 116 -18.39 7.50 10.06
C HIS A 116 -19.53 7.87 9.12
N TYR A 117 -19.18 8.25 7.90
CA TYR A 117 -20.16 8.61 6.88
C TYR A 117 -20.72 7.35 6.19
N ASN A 118 -22.03 7.19 6.25
CA ASN A 118 -22.78 6.43 5.25
C ASN A 118 -23.44 7.46 4.33
N ARG A 119 -23.57 7.18 3.03
CA ARG A 119 -24.18 8.03 1.98
C ARG A 119 -25.31 8.97 2.44
N PHE A 120 -26.13 8.56 3.41
CA PHE A 120 -27.26 9.33 3.92
C PHE A 120 -27.07 9.96 5.32
N ARG A 121 -26.14 9.49 6.15
CA ARG A 121 -26.02 9.89 7.58
C ARG A 121 -24.60 9.74 8.11
N TYR A 122 -24.25 10.57 9.09
CA TYR A 122 -23.04 10.41 9.90
C TYR A 122 -23.33 9.60 11.16
N TYR A 123 -22.48 8.63 11.46
CA TYR A 123 -22.50 7.80 12.67
C TYR A 123 -21.34 8.20 13.57
N ASP A 124 -21.64 8.50 14.83
CA ASP A 124 -20.66 8.74 15.87
C ASP A 124 -20.34 7.40 16.56
N PRO A 125 -19.12 6.87 16.37
CA PRO A 125 -18.73 5.57 16.90
C PRO A 125 -18.38 5.58 18.39
N ASP A 126 -18.15 6.76 18.98
CA ASP A 126 -17.83 6.86 20.41
C ASP A 126 -19.10 6.79 21.28
N VAL A 127 -20.21 7.35 20.80
CA VAL A 127 -21.52 7.23 21.48
C VAL A 127 -22.43 6.14 20.90
N GLY A 128 -22.09 5.63 19.72
CA GLY A 128 -22.79 4.55 19.04
C GLY A 128 -24.12 4.93 18.40
N ARG A 129 -24.24 6.16 17.87
CA ARG A 129 -25.51 6.71 17.33
C ARG A 129 -25.32 7.50 16.04
N PHE A 130 -26.38 7.62 15.25
CA PHE A 130 -26.40 8.57 14.14
C PHE A 130 -26.54 10.00 14.66
N ALA A 131 -25.84 10.94 14.02
CA ALA A 131 -25.91 12.37 14.33
C ALA A 131 -27.20 13.06 13.81
N SER A 132 -28.03 12.34 13.04
CA SER A 132 -29.29 12.82 12.44
C SER A 132 -30.31 11.69 12.26
#